data_AF-A0A6N9A2C2-F1
#
_entry.id   AF-A0A6N9A2C2-F1
#
_cell.length_a   1.000
_cell.length_b   1.000
_cell.length_c   1.000
_cell.angle_alpha   90.00
_cell.angle_beta   90.00
_cell.angle_gamma   90.00
#
_symmetry.space_group_name_H-M   'P 1'
#
loop_
_entity.id
_entity.type
_entity.pdbx_description
1 polymer ?
#
loop_
_entity_poly.entity_id
_entity_poly.type
_entity_poly.pdbx_seq_one_letter_code
_entity_poly.pdbx_strand_id
1 'polypeptide(L)'
;MPVPFLSTYMGRGSGEKKPFRFVWNRSQAVATNVYLLLYPKPLLAELLEDEDKADQIHQALNQIEADELRAEGRVYGGGLYKMEPGELSRMSAVPLLDALPELERHIEI
;
A
#
# COMPACT_ATOMS: atom_id res chain seq x y z
N MET A 1 -12.76 -13.48 -1.53
CA MET A 1 -12.09 -12.84 -2.69
C MET A 1 -10.62 -12.68 -2.34
N PRO A 2 -9.69 -13.05 -3.23
CA PRO A 2 -8.26 -12.77 -3.04
C PRO A 2 -8.01 -11.27 -2.90
N VAL A 3 -7.03 -10.89 -2.10
CA VAL A 3 -6.72 -9.47 -1.85
C VAL A 3 -6.19 -8.82 -3.13
N PRO A 4 -6.63 -7.62 -3.53
CA PRO A 4 -6.16 -6.97 -4.74
C PRO A 4 -4.76 -6.39 -4.60
N PHE A 5 -4.42 -5.81 -3.44
CA PHE A 5 -3.09 -5.25 -3.16
C PHE A 5 -2.53 -5.80 -1.87
N LEU A 6 -1.21 -5.97 -1.86
CA LEU A 6 -0.49 -6.43 -0.69
C LEU A 6 0.87 -5.75 -0.58
N SER A 7 1.36 -5.61 0.64
CA SER A 7 2.68 -5.07 0.94
C SER A 7 3.53 -6.05 1.71
N THR A 8 4.83 -6.12 1.43
CA THR A 8 5.76 -6.89 2.26
C THR A 8 5.78 -6.31 3.68
N TYR A 9 5.57 -7.13 4.71
CA TYR A 9 5.54 -6.63 6.10
C TYR A 9 6.94 -6.35 6.69
N MET A 10 7.98 -6.96 6.12
CA MET A 10 9.37 -6.75 6.52
C MET A 10 10.26 -6.72 5.29
N GLY A 11 11.30 -5.89 5.36
CA GLY A 11 12.31 -5.87 4.33
C GLY A 11 13.50 -5.00 4.71
N ARG A 12 14.56 -5.10 3.90
CA ARG A 12 15.78 -4.32 4.08
C ARG A 12 15.83 -3.21 3.02
N GLY A 13 16.12 -2.01 3.48
CA GLY A 13 16.26 -0.84 2.63
C GLY A 13 17.32 0.11 3.18
N SER A 14 17.98 0.85 2.29
CA SER A 14 18.99 1.85 2.62
C SER A 14 19.05 2.88 1.49
N GLY A 15 19.27 4.16 1.81
CA GLY A 15 19.25 5.24 0.81
C GLY A 15 17.92 5.26 0.06
N GLU A 16 17.94 5.18 -1.26
CA GLU A 16 16.72 5.18 -2.08
C GLU A 16 16.00 3.82 -2.13
N LYS A 17 16.63 2.73 -1.65
CA LYS A 17 16.04 1.39 -1.72
C LYS A 17 14.91 1.23 -0.71
N LYS A 18 13.66 1.24 -1.20
CA LYS A 18 12.44 1.05 -0.38
C LYS A 18 12.49 -0.31 0.35
N PRO A 19 12.30 -0.33 1.69
CA PRO A 19 12.27 -1.58 2.45
C PRO A 19 10.99 -2.38 2.21
N PHE A 20 9.89 -1.71 1.86
CA PHE A 20 8.59 -2.33 1.60
C PHE A 20 8.21 -2.18 0.12
N ARG A 21 7.43 -3.13 -0.41
CA ARG A 21 6.96 -3.12 -1.81
C ARG A 21 5.47 -3.37 -1.85
N PHE A 22 4.76 -2.58 -2.67
CA PHE A 22 3.36 -2.79 -2.97
C PHE A 22 3.20 -3.62 -4.24
N VAL A 23 2.43 -4.70 -4.14
CA VAL A 23 2.19 -5.67 -5.22
C VAL A 23 0.71 -5.67 -5.55
N TRP A 24 0.41 -5.60 -6.85
CA TRP A 24 -0.92 -5.85 -7.38
C TRP A 24 -1.11 -7.34 -7.69
N ASN A 25 -2.04 -7.99 -6.99
CA ASN A 25 -2.30 -9.42 -7.05
C ASN A 25 -3.23 -9.79 -8.23
N ARG A 26 -2.76 -9.57 -9.46
CA ARG A 26 -3.52 -9.85 -10.69
C ARG A 26 -3.85 -11.33 -10.89
N SER A 27 -2.99 -12.21 -10.37
CA SER A 27 -3.19 -13.66 -10.44
C SER A 27 -4.21 -14.20 -9.44
N GLN A 28 -4.79 -13.35 -8.59
CA GLN A 28 -5.77 -13.77 -7.58
C GLN A 28 -5.19 -14.83 -6.63
N ALA A 29 -3.88 -14.77 -6.37
CA ALA A 29 -3.19 -15.73 -5.52
C ALA A 29 -3.56 -15.58 -4.05
N VAL A 30 -3.49 -16.69 -3.31
CA VAL A 30 -3.60 -16.68 -1.85
C VAL A 30 -2.28 -16.15 -1.28
N ALA A 31 -2.35 -15.02 -0.57
CA ALA A 31 -1.21 -14.44 0.10
C ALA A 31 -1.03 -15.03 1.51
N THR A 32 0.21 -15.27 1.91
CA THR A 32 0.55 -15.78 3.25
C THR A 32 0.70 -14.63 4.26
N ASN A 33 0.81 -14.97 5.54
CA ASN A 33 0.90 -14.03 6.67
C ASN A 33 2.16 -13.15 6.71
N VAL A 34 3.10 -13.33 5.78
CA VAL A 34 4.27 -12.44 5.61
C VAL A 34 3.95 -11.21 4.75
N TYR A 35 2.68 -10.98 4.43
CA TYR A 35 2.23 -9.79 3.73
C TYR A 35 1.18 -9.06 4.55
N LEU A 36 1.19 -7.74 4.44
CA LEU A 36 0.08 -6.88 4.81
C LEU A 36 -0.92 -6.91 3.66
N LEU A 37 -2.11 -7.44 3.92
CA LEU A 37 -3.16 -7.58 2.92
C LEU A 37 -4.07 -6.34 2.98
N LEU A 38 -4.20 -5.63 1.86
CA LEU A 38 -4.97 -4.40 1.75
C LEU A 38 -6.33 -4.69 1.13
N TYR A 39 -7.32 -4.89 1.99
CA TYR A 39 -8.70 -5.06 1.55
C TYR A 39 -9.34 -3.68 1.31
N PRO A 40 -9.89 -3.43 0.12
CA PRO A 40 -10.53 -2.16 -0.19
C PRO A 40 -11.82 -2.01 0.63
N LYS A 41 -12.14 -0.77 1.01
CA LYS A 41 -13.50 -0.41 1.45
C LYS A 41 -14.47 -0.56 0.27
N PRO A 42 -15.78 -0.73 0.48
CA PRO A 42 -16.76 -1.00 -0.59
C PRO A 42 -16.66 -0.06 -1.80
N LEU A 43 -16.58 1.26 -1.58
CA LEU A 43 -16.42 2.24 -2.66
C LEU A 43 -15.15 2.01 -3.50
N LEU A 44 -14.02 1.74 -2.83
CA LEU A 44 -12.77 1.44 -3.51
C LEU A 44 -12.84 0.08 -4.22
N ALA A 45 -13.60 -0.88 -3.68
CA ALA A 45 -13.79 -2.18 -4.31
C ALA A 45 -14.55 -2.06 -5.63
N GLU A 46 -15.56 -1.19 -5.70
CA GLU A 46 -16.29 -0.88 -6.94
C GLU A 46 -15.37 -0.22 -7.98
N LEU A 47 -14.54 0.76 -7.57
CA LEU A 47 -13.58 1.39 -8.47
C LEU A 47 -12.52 0.42 -9.01
N LEU A 48 -12.17 -0.60 -8.23
CA LEU A 48 -11.19 -1.62 -8.62
C LEU A 48 -11.71 -2.65 -9.63
N GLU A 49 -12.99 -2.59 -10.01
CA GLU A 49 -13.48 -3.34 -11.17
C GLU A 49 -12.92 -2.80 -12.49
N ASP A 50 -12.48 -1.53 -12.50
CA ASP A 50 -11.76 -0.92 -13.62
C ASP A 50 -10.24 -1.16 -13.49
N GLU A 51 -9.66 -1.81 -14.48
CA GLU A 51 -8.25 -2.16 -14.50
C GLU A 51 -7.35 -0.92 -14.56
N ASP A 52 -7.78 0.15 -15.24
CA ASP A 52 -7.03 1.41 -15.31
C ASP A 52 -6.98 2.09 -13.94
N LYS A 53 -8.07 2.01 -13.17
CA LYS A 53 -8.15 2.51 -11.79
C LYS A 53 -7.26 1.69 -10.85
N ALA A 54 -7.25 0.38 -11.02
CA ALA A 54 -6.35 -0.48 -10.26
C ALA A 54 -4.87 -0.21 -10.55
N ASP A 55 -4.51 0.06 -11.82
CA ASP A 55 -3.16 0.45 -12.20
C ASP A 55 -2.78 1.82 -11.61
N GLN A 56 -3.67 2.82 -11.66
CA GLN A 56 -3.46 4.12 -11.02
C GLN A 56 -3.15 3.99 -9.51
N ILE A 57 -3.91 3.15 -8.79
CA ILE A 57 -3.65 2.85 -7.38
C ILE A 57 -2.29 2.19 -7.20
N HIS A 58 -1.95 1.20 -8.04
CA HIS A 58 -0.66 0.52 -7.96
C HIS A 58 0.51 1.49 -8.15
N GLN A 59 0.40 2.40 -9.12
CA GLN A 59 1.40 3.44 -9.37
C GLN A 59 1.51 4.40 -8.18
N ALA A 60 0.40 4.92 -7.67
CA ALA A 60 0.38 5.83 -6.53
C ALA A 60 1.02 5.19 -5.27
N LEU A 61 0.69 3.94 -4.97
CA LEU A 61 1.32 3.19 -3.87
C LEU A 61 2.84 3.04 -4.06
N ASN A 62 3.30 2.86 -5.29
CA ASN A 62 4.73 2.71 -5.59
C ASN A 62 5.49 4.05 -5.69
N GLN A 63 4.80 5.19 -5.76
CA GLN A 63 5.40 6.52 -5.70
C GLN A 63 5.79 6.93 -4.28
N ILE A 64 5.20 6.33 -3.24
CA ILE A 64 5.52 6.62 -1.83
C ILE A 64 7.03 6.48 -1.57
N GLU A 65 7.65 7.53 -1.07
CA GLU A 65 9.11 7.62 -0.96
C GLU A 65 9.69 6.67 0.10
N ALA A 66 10.96 6.29 -0.11
CA ALA A 66 11.63 5.33 0.77
C ALA A 66 11.73 5.83 2.22
N ASP A 67 11.90 7.15 2.41
CA ASP A 67 12.01 7.77 3.71
C ASP A 67 10.67 7.85 4.44
N GLU A 68 9.57 8.11 3.72
CA GLU A 68 8.21 8.07 4.28
C GLU A 68 7.88 6.66 4.78
N LEU A 69 8.16 5.63 3.98
CA LEU A 69 7.99 4.23 4.36
C LEU A 69 8.80 3.85 5.61
N ARG A 70 10.00 4.41 5.78
CA ARG A 70 10.85 4.15 6.94
C ARG A 70 10.45 4.94 8.17
N ALA A 71 9.89 6.13 8.01
CA ALA A 71 9.46 6.98 9.11
C ALA A 71 8.35 6.31 9.94
N GLU A 72 7.43 5.61 9.27
CA GLU A 72 6.32 4.92 9.94
C GLU A 72 6.67 3.51 10.42
N GLY A 73 7.64 2.85 9.76
CA GLY A 73 8.06 1.49 10.09
C GLY A 73 8.99 1.42 11.30
N ARG A 74 8.86 0.35 12.10
CA ARG A 74 9.83 0.07 13.17
C ARG A 74 11.15 -0.45 12.61
N VAL A 75 12.24 0.07 13.16
CA VAL A 75 13.60 -0.36 12.82
C VAL A 75 14.04 -1.49 13.75
N TYR A 76 14.47 -2.59 13.13
CA TYR A 76 15.20 -3.67 13.76
C TYR A 76 16.69 -3.54 13.37
N GLY A 77 17.58 -3.98 14.27
CA GLY A 77 19.03 -3.89 14.05
C GLY A 77 19.48 -4.41 12.68
N GLY A 78 20.49 -3.76 12.10
CA GLY A 78 21.06 -4.14 10.79
C GLY A 78 20.23 -3.71 9.57
N GLY A 79 19.42 -2.65 9.68
CA GLY A 79 18.67 -2.09 8.55
C GLY A 79 17.48 -2.94 8.11
N LEU A 80 16.92 -3.73 9.02
CA LEU A 80 15.67 -4.45 8.82
C LEU A 80 14.52 -3.55 9.28
N TYR A 81 13.54 -3.32 8.42
CA TYR A 81 12.36 -2.54 8.74
C TYR A 81 11.15 -3.47 8.79
N LYS A 82 10.23 -3.19 9.71
CA LYS A 82 8.93 -3.86 9.82
C LYS A 82 7.83 -2.81 9.76
N MET A 83 6.77 -3.15 9.03
CA MET A 83 5.53 -2.41 8.95
C MET A 83 4.40 -3.30 9.47
N GLU A 84 3.59 -2.78 10.38
CA GLU A 84 2.35 -3.39 10.87
C GLU A 84 1.12 -2.58 10.44
N PRO A 85 -0.09 -3.16 10.48
CA PRO A 85 -1.29 -2.48 9.99
C PRO A 85 -1.53 -1.09 10.58
N GLY A 86 -1.30 -0.92 11.89
CA GLY A 86 -1.47 0.37 12.57
C GLY A 86 -0.40 1.40 12.23
N GLU A 87 0.75 0.98 11.70
CA GLU A 87 1.81 1.87 11.19
C GLU A 87 1.47 2.31 9.77
N LEU A 88 1.11 1.35 8.91
CA LEU A 88 0.68 1.62 7.55
C LEU A 88 -0.54 2.56 7.50
N SER A 89 -1.46 2.44 8.46
CA SER A 89 -2.67 3.29 8.51
C SER A 89 -2.40 4.75 8.84
N ARG A 90 -1.19 5.10 9.29
CA ARG A 90 -0.80 6.50 9.56
C ARG A 90 -0.17 7.18 8.36
N MET A 91 0.20 6.41 7.33
CA MET A 91 0.72 6.96 6.09
C MET A 91 -0.32 7.82 5.40
N SER A 92 0.15 8.86 4.70
CA SER A 92 -0.73 9.74 3.96
C SER A 92 -1.40 9.00 2.81
N ALA A 93 -2.72 9.11 2.73
CA ALA A 93 -3.49 8.63 1.57
C ALA A 93 -3.61 9.68 0.46
N VAL A 94 -3.02 10.88 0.62
CA VAL A 94 -3.11 11.98 -0.36
C VAL A 94 -2.72 11.54 -1.77
N PRO A 95 -1.61 10.80 -2.00
CA PRO A 95 -1.26 10.35 -3.36
C PRO A 95 -2.34 9.47 -4.01
N LEU A 96 -3.11 8.73 -3.22
CA LEU A 96 -4.24 7.94 -3.73
C LEU A 96 -5.44 8.82 -4.09
N LEU A 97 -5.68 9.89 -3.33
CA LEU A 97 -6.75 10.86 -3.62
C LEU A 97 -6.42 11.67 -4.87
N ASP A 98 -5.17 12.09 -5.03
CA ASP A 98 -4.70 12.80 -6.23
C ASP A 98 -4.81 11.92 -7.48
N ALA A 99 -4.49 10.62 -7.35
CA ALA A 99 -4.62 9.65 -8.44
C ALA A 99 -6.10 9.29 -8.75
N LEU A 100 -6.97 9.38 -7.74
CA LEU A 100 -8.39 9.04 -7.84
C LEU A 100 -9.28 10.12 -7.22
N PRO A 101 -9.48 11.25 -7.93
CA PRO A 101 -10.30 12.36 -7.42
C PRO A 101 -11.75 11.96 -7.11
N GLU A 102 -12.25 10.84 -7.66
CA GLU A 102 -13.58 10.34 -7.36
C GLU A 102 -13.77 9.96 -5.88
N LEU A 103 -12.67 9.65 -5.18
CA LEU A 103 -12.66 9.34 -3.75
C LEU A 103 -12.89 10.57 -2.87
N GLU A 104 -12.49 11.77 -3.29
CA GLU A 104 -12.61 13.00 -2.48
C GLU A 104 -14.07 13.33 -2.15
N ARG A 105 -15.00 13.01 -3.05
CA ARG A 105 -16.44 13.28 -2.89
C ARG A 105 -17.11 12.48 -1.77
N HIS A 106 -16.39 11.54 -1.15
CA HIS A 106 -16.93 10.60 -0.18
C HIS A 106 -16.18 10.62 1.17
N ILE A 107 -15.26 11.57 1.37
CA ILE A 107 -14.60 11.79 2.66
C ILE A 107 -15.44 12.80 3.46
N GLU A 108 -16.52 12.32 4.07
CA GLU A 108 -17.04 12.98 5.28
C GLU A 108 -16.09 12.63 6.43
N ILE A 109 -15.38 13.62 6.95
CA ILE A 109 -14.60 13.53 8.20
C ILE A 109 -15.57 13.61 9.38
#